data_AF-A0A818XK66-F1
#
_entry.id   AF-A0A818XK66-F1
#
_cell.length_a   1.000
_cell.length_b   1.000
_cell.length_c   1.000
_cell.angle_alpha   90.00
_cell.angle_beta   90.00
_cell.angle_gamma   90.00
#
_symmetry.space_group_name_H-M   'P 1'
#
loop_
_entity.id
_entity.type
_entity.pdbx_description
1 polymer ?
#
loop_
_entity_poly.entity_id
_entity_poly.type
_entity_poly.pdbx_seq_one_letter_code
_entity_poly.pdbx_strand_id
1 'polypeptide(L)'
;MLSTEYYVNCNLKPTEITIYPWLYEHEPEIAKKYPETDGKWMQFYHKSQLNVMWDLAKTKYRAGQLEEIAFMKVSTGYYKPCASSSDDGVILLYCGPSHDEENIMKYGYKLLEETSYKKCHRMAIIQIG
;
A
#
# COMPACT_ATOMS: atom_id res chain seq x y z
N MET A 1 -16.30 -6.11 25.79
CA MET A 1 -15.28 -6.91 25.10
C MET A 1 -15.90 -7.32 23.77
N LEU A 2 -15.66 -6.53 22.72
CA LEU A 2 -16.25 -6.75 21.39
C LEU A 2 -15.24 -7.53 20.55
N SER A 3 -15.72 -8.59 19.92
CA SER A 3 -14.98 -9.59 19.16
C SER A 3 -14.29 -8.99 17.92
N THR A 4 -13.05 -9.40 17.72
CA THR A 4 -12.14 -9.10 16.59
C THR A 4 -12.51 -9.84 15.31
N GLU A 5 -13.79 -9.86 14.96
CA GLU A 5 -14.25 -10.34 13.65
C GLU A 5 -14.30 -9.11 12.73
N TYR A 6 -13.32 -8.90 11.84
CA TYR A 6 -13.44 -8.25 10.53
C TYR A 6 -12.04 -7.94 9.92
N TYR A 7 -11.22 -8.96 9.66
CA TYR A 7 -10.11 -8.87 8.70
C TYR A 7 -10.45 -9.62 7.41
N VAL A 8 -11.55 -9.23 6.75
CA VAL A 8 -12.06 -9.86 5.53
C VAL A 8 -11.43 -9.24 4.26
N ASN A 9 -10.12 -9.02 4.29
CA ASN A 9 -9.31 -8.73 3.09
C ASN A 9 -8.11 -9.69 2.94
N CYS A 10 -7.97 -10.66 3.85
CA CYS A 10 -6.89 -11.63 3.82
C CYS A 10 -6.90 -12.52 2.57
N ASN A 11 -8.08 -12.84 2.03
CA ASN A 11 -8.25 -13.82 0.93
C ASN A 11 -8.64 -13.20 -0.42
N LEU A 12 -8.82 -11.89 -0.49
CA LEU A 12 -9.20 -11.23 -1.74
C LEU A 12 -7.96 -11.00 -2.59
N LYS A 13 -8.03 -11.46 -3.84
CA LYS A 13 -7.01 -11.18 -4.86
C LYS A 13 -7.40 -9.90 -5.60
N PRO A 14 -6.60 -8.81 -5.50
CA PRO A 14 -6.93 -7.54 -6.14
C PRO A 14 -7.32 -7.66 -7.61
N THR A 15 -6.66 -8.52 -8.38
CA THR A 15 -6.95 -8.70 -9.82
C THR A 15 -8.30 -9.35 -10.12
N GLU A 16 -8.88 -10.08 -9.17
CA GLU A 16 -10.18 -10.74 -9.33
C GLU A 16 -11.35 -9.82 -8.91
N ILE A 17 -11.07 -8.70 -8.24
CA ILE A 17 -12.08 -7.74 -7.83
C ILE A 17 -12.32 -6.72 -8.95
N THR A 18 -13.53 -6.73 -9.52
CA THR A 18 -13.90 -5.85 -10.65
C THR A 18 -14.99 -4.84 -10.31
N ILE A 19 -15.54 -4.90 -9.09
CA ILE A 19 -16.69 -4.07 -8.65
C ILE A 19 -16.29 -2.84 -7.83
N TYR A 20 -15.11 -2.85 -7.21
CA TYR A 20 -14.58 -1.73 -6.42
C TYR A 20 -13.17 -1.38 -6.91
N PRO A 21 -12.77 -0.10 -6.95
CA PRO A 21 -11.47 0.31 -7.49
C PRO A 21 -10.27 0.10 -6.54
N TRP A 22 -10.53 -0.15 -5.27
CA TRP A 22 -9.52 -0.24 -4.20
C TRP A 22 -9.89 -1.31 -3.17
N LEU A 23 -8.88 -2.03 -2.68
CA LEU A 23 -8.93 -2.83 -1.46
C LEU A 23 -8.03 -2.16 -0.41
N TYR A 24 -8.38 -2.26 0.87
CA TYR A 24 -7.72 -1.54 1.97
C TYR A 24 -7.18 -2.51 3.02
N GLU A 25 -5.99 -2.24 3.54
CA GLU A 25 -5.45 -2.90 4.73
C GLU A 25 -5.14 -1.83 5.77
N HIS A 26 -5.70 -2.02 6.97
CA HIS A 26 -5.62 -1.07 8.07
C HIS A 26 -5.69 -1.83 9.39
N GLU A 27 -4.73 -1.59 10.27
CA GLU A 27 -4.69 -2.11 11.64
C GLU A 27 -4.86 -0.94 12.62
N PRO A 28 -5.93 -0.90 13.45
CA PRO A 28 -6.22 0.23 14.33
C PRO A 28 -5.07 0.66 15.25
N GLU A 29 -4.33 -0.31 15.80
CA GLU A 29 -3.20 0.00 16.70
C GLU A 29 -2.01 0.61 15.94
N ILE A 30 -1.77 0.20 14.70
CA ILE A 30 -0.74 0.79 13.83
C ILE A 30 -1.17 2.20 13.40
N ALA A 31 -2.41 2.38 12.99
CA ALA A 31 -2.94 3.68 12.59
C ALA A 31 -2.95 4.70 13.74
N LYS A 32 -3.18 4.23 14.98
CA LYS A 32 -3.05 5.08 16.17
C LYS A 32 -1.59 5.47 16.45
N LYS A 33 -0.64 4.59 16.15
CA LYS A 33 0.79 4.85 16.29
C LYS A 33 1.30 5.86 15.25
N TYR A 34 0.76 5.79 14.03
CA TYR A 34 1.15 6.63 12.90
C TYR A 34 -0.08 7.40 12.36
N PRO A 35 -0.48 8.50 13.01
CA PRO A 35 -1.71 9.22 12.66
C PRO A 35 -1.59 10.08 11.39
N GLU A 36 -0.37 10.39 10.96
CA GLU A 36 -0.12 11.26 9.80
C GLU A 36 -0.20 10.47 8.48
N THR A 37 -1.03 10.93 7.55
CA THR A 37 -1.34 10.20 6.30
C THR A 37 -1.41 11.10 5.06
N ASP A 38 -0.80 12.27 5.12
CA ASP A 38 -0.78 13.27 4.04
C ASP A 38 0.25 12.95 2.95
N GLY A 39 1.19 12.05 3.23
CA GLY A 39 2.13 11.45 2.29
C GLY A 39 1.71 10.05 1.81
N LYS A 40 2.22 9.65 0.65
CA LYS A 40 2.08 8.27 0.17
C LYS A 40 3.22 7.85 -0.76
N TRP A 41 3.60 6.59 -0.61
CA TRP A 41 4.46 5.86 -1.54
C TRP A 41 3.63 5.03 -2.50
N MET A 42 3.97 5.11 -3.79
CA MET A 42 3.32 4.32 -4.84
C MET A 42 4.26 3.25 -5.37
N GLN A 43 3.87 1.99 -5.23
CA GLN A 43 4.57 0.85 -5.81
C GLN A 43 3.73 0.27 -6.96
N PHE A 44 4.28 0.28 -8.17
CA PHE A 44 3.63 -0.22 -9.37
C PHE A 44 4.13 -1.63 -9.70
N TYR A 45 3.19 -2.53 -9.96
CA TYR A 45 3.46 -3.93 -10.25
C TYR A 45 2.69 -4.37 -11.47
N HIS A 46 3.28 -5.22 -12.30
CA HIS A 46 2.52 -5.92 -13.32
C HIS A 46 1.43 -6.77 -12.64
N LYS A 47 0.22 -6.83 -13.22
CA LYS A 47 -0.93 -7.54 -12.64
C LYS A 47 -0.65 -9.00 -12.29
N SER A 48 0.22 -9.67 -13.04
CA SER A 48 0.64 -11.05 -12.73
C SER A 48 1.36 -11.20 -11.38
N GLN A 49 1.95 -10.12 -10.85
CA GLN A 49 2.66 -10.10 -9.57
C GLN A 49 1.86 -9.38 -8.47
N LEU A 50 0.86 -8.56 -8.83
CA LEU A 50 0.15 -7.68 -7.91
C LEU A 50 -0.44 -8.41 -6.70
N ASN A 51 -1.07 -9.57 -6.91
CA ASN A 51 -1.66 -10.33 -5.80
C ASN A 51 -0.58 -10.81 -4.81
N VAL A 52 0.53 -11.34 -5.33
CA VAL A 52 1.65 -11.83 -4.51
C VAL A 52 2.28 -10.68 -3.72
N MET A 53 2.51 -9.54 -4.37
CA MET A 53 3.10 -8.37 -3.73
C MET A 53 2.16 -7.73 -2.70
N TRP A 54 0.85 -7.78 -2.95
CA TRP A 54 -0.15 -7.35 -1.96
C TRP A 54 -0.16 -8.24 -0.72
N ASP A 55 -0.10 -9.55 -0.89
CA ASP A 55 -0.04 -10.49 0.24
C ASP A 55 1.26 -10.34 1.05
N LEU A 56 2.38 -10.12 0.37
CA LEU A 56 3.65 -9.81 1.01
C LEU A 56 3.55 -8.50 1.82
N ALA A 57 3.03 -7.43 1.21
CA ALA A 57 2.86 -6.14 1.88
C ALA A 57 1.96 -6.25 3.12
N LYS A 58 0.84 -6.99 3.04
CA LYS A 58 -0.04 -7.24 4.19
C LYS A 58 0.69 -7.95 5.32
N THR A 59 1.47 -8.98 4.98
CA THR A 59 2.24 -9.75 5.95
C THR A 59 3.26 -8.86 6.68
N LYS A 60 4.01 -8.05 5.92
CA LYS A 60 4.99 -7.10 6.45
C LYS A 60 4.34 -6.00 7.32
N TYR A 61 3.22 -5.45 6.86
CA TYR A 61 2.45 -4.43 7.59
C TYR A 61 1.96 -4.95 8.94
N ARG A 62 1.29 -6.10 8.96
CA ARG A 62 0.78 -6.72 10.20
C ARG A 62 1.88 -7.14 11.16
N ALA A 63 3.04 -7.52 10.63
CA ALA A 63 4.23 -7.82 11.44
C ALA A 63 4.91 -6.55 12.03
N GLY A 64 4.42 -5.35 11.71
CA GLY A 64 5.01 -4.09 12.14
C GLY A 64 6.35 -3.77 11.46
N GLN A 65 6.67 -4.45 10.36
CA GLN A 65 7.94 -4.27 9.64
C GLN A 65 7.90 -3.07 8.67
N LEU A 66 6.70 -2.61 8.31
CA LEU A 66 6.51 -1.37 7.55
C LEU A 66 6.29 -0.21 8.53
N GLU A 67 7.36 0.18 9.22
CA GLU A 67 7.33 1.33 10.13
C GLU A 67 6.87 2.61 9.41
N GLU A 68 6.15 3.47 10.13
CA GLU A 68 5.70 4.80 9.65
C GLU A 68 4.65 4.73 8.53
N ILE A 69 4.18 3.52 8.19
CA ILE A 69 3.01 3.31 7.35
C ILE A 69 1.78 3.22 8.24
N ALA A 70 0.86 4.16 8.07
CA ALA A 70 -0.41 4.21 8.80
C ALA A 70 -1.39 3.15 8.29
N PHE A 71 -1.57 3.09 6.98
CA PHE A 71 -2.43 2.12 6.30
C PHE A 71 -2.01 1.99 4.84
N MET A 72 -2.57 1.00 4.13
CA MET A 72 -2.29 0.82 2.72
C MET A 72 -3.54 0.42 1.92
N LYS A 73 -3.49 0.67 0.62
CA LYS A 73 -4.54 0.22 -0.31
C LYS A 73 -3.95 -0.22 -1.64
N VAL A 74 -4.65 -1.11 -2.33
CA VAL A 74 -4.21 -1.68 -3.62
C VAL A 74 -5.30 -1.51 -4.67
N SER A 75 -4.89 -1.18 -5.89
CA SER A 75 -5.80 -1.11 -7.03
C SER A 75 -6.30 -2.51 -7.39
N THR A 76 -7.52 -2.58 -7.88
CA THR A 76 -8.15 -3.85 -8.26
C THR A 76 -8.22 -4.04 -9.78
N GLY A 77 -8.80 -5.14 -10.23
CA GLY A 77 -9.18 -5.39 -11.62
C GLY A 77 -10.32 -4.51 -12.15
N TYR A 78 -10.82 -3.56 -11.36
CA TYR A 78 -11.83 -2.58 -11.78
C TYR A 78 -11.36 -1.78 -13.00
N TYR A 79 -12.24 -1.62 -13.99
CA TYR A 79 -11.96 -0.83 -15.19
C TYR A 79 -11.75 0.65 -14.84
N LYS A 80 -10.57 1.19 -15.14
CA LYS A 80 -10.22 2.60 -14.89
C LYS A 80 -10.02 3.33 -16.22
N PRO A 81 -10.93 4.25 -16.62
CA PRO A 81 -10.80 4.96 -17.88
C PRO A 81 -9.57 5.90 -17.93
N CYS A 82 -9.02 6.29 -16.78
CA CYS A 82 -7.84 7.15 -16.68
C CYS A 82 -6.55 6.39 -16.34
N ALA A 83 -6.53 5.06 -16.44
CA ALA A 83 -5.31 4.30 -16.17
C ALA A 83 -4.29 4.49 -17.29
N SER A 84 -3.04 4.79 -16.92
CA SER A 84 -1.92 4.91 -17.87
C SER A 84 -1.50 3.58 -18.48
N SER A 85 -1.89 2.47 -17.85
CA SER A 85 -1.61 1.09 -18.26
C SER A 85 -2.74 0.20 -17.76
N SER A 86 -3.28 -0.66 -18.62
CA SER A 86 -4.24 -1.70 -18.23
C SER A 86 -3.57 -2.88 -17.53
N ASP A 87 -2.26 -3.00 -17.64
CA ASP A 87 -1.51 -4.20 -17.27
C ASP A 87 -0.83 -4.06 -15.90
N ASP A 88 -0.80 -2.84 -15.37
CA ASP A 88 -0.22 -2.52 -14.07
C ASP A 88 -1.30 -2.34 -13.00
N GLY A 89 -0.94 -2.70 -11.77
CA GLY A 89 -1.61 -2.31 -10.55
C GLY A 89 -0.69 -1.50 -9.65
N VAL A 90 -1.27 -0.83 -8.66
CA VAL A 90 -0.55 0.01 -7.72
C VAL A 90 -0.93 -0.34 -6.29
N ILE A 91 0.08 -0.45 -5.44
CA ILE A 91 -0.04 -0.46 -3.98
C ILE A 91 0.35 0.93 -3.48
N LEU A 92 -0.51 1.52 -2.66
CA LEU A 92 -0.33 2.82 -2.02
C LEU A 92 -0.11 2.61 -0.54
N LEU A 93 1.02 3.08 -0.03
CA LEU A 93 1.36 3.03 1.39
C LEU A 93 1.34 4.46 1.92
N TYR A 94 0.43 4.73 2.86
CA TYR A 94 0.22 6.06 3.41
C TYR A 94 1.12 6.28 4.63
N CYS A 95 1.81 7.41 4.64
CA CYS A 95 2.76 7.81 5.66
C CYS A 95 2.74 9.34 5.82
N GLY A 96 3.36 9.85 6.87
CA GLY A 96 3.48 11.28 7.08
C GLY A 96 4.33 11.60 8.30
N PRO A 97 4.54 12.89 8.59
CA PRO A 97 3.98 14.02 7.85
C PRO A 97 4.67 14.29 6.50
N SER A 98 3.94 14.83 5.52
CA SER A 98 4.42 15.01 4.14
C SER A 98 5.39 16.18 3.93
N HIS A 99 5.45 17.09 4.91
CA HIS A 99 6.37 18.24 4.92
C HIS A 99 7.77 17.87 5.42
N ASP A 100 7.95 16.70 6.02
CA ASP A 100 9.25 16.20 6.46
C ASP A 100 9.87 15.32 5.37
N GLU A 101 10.45 15.97 4.36
CA GLU A 101 11.03 15.31 3.20
C GLU A 101 12.12 14.29 3.58
N GLU A 102 12.93 14.59 4.59
CA GLU A 102 14.01 13.70 5.04
C GLU A 102 13.44 12.38 5.58
N ASN A 103 12.43 12.47 6.45
CA ASN A 103 11.78 11.30 7.01
C ASN A 103 11.00 10.51 5.95
N ILE A 104 10.27 11.18 5.06
CA ILE A 104 9.58 10.49 3.95
C ILE A 104 10.57 9.69 3.12
N MET A 105 11.69 10.30 2.73
CA MET A 105 12.73 9.64 1.94
C MET A 105 13.32 8.44 2.68
N LYS A 106 13.62 8.59 3.98
CA LYS A 106 14.07 7.49 4.84
C LYS A 106 13.07 6.34 4.87
N TYR A 107 11.78 6.63 4.94
CA TYR A 107 10.73 5.61 4.89
C TYR A 107 10.69 4.91 3.53
N GLY A 108 10.83 5.67 2.44
CA GLY A 108 10.95 5.13 1.09
C GLY A 108 12.09 4.13 0.94
N TYR A 109 13.28 4.44 1.48
CA TYR A 109 14.41 3.52 1.46
C TYR A 109 14.14 2.25 2.26
N LYS A 110 13.60 2.36 3.47
CA LYS A 110 13.19 1.19 4.28
C LYS A 110 12.15 0.33 3.54
N LEU A 111 11.17 0.95 2.88
CA LEU A 111 10.16 0.23 2.10
C LEU A 111 10.80 -0.56 0.95
N LEU A 112 11.78 0.02 0.26
CA LEU A 112 12.50 -0.69 -0.81
C LEU A 112 13.23 -1.93 -0.28
N GLU A 113 13.87 -1.82 0.87
CA GLU A 113 14.57 -2.93 1.52
C GLU A 113 13.59 -4.05 1.92
N GLU A 114 12.49 -3.70 2.60
CA GLU A 114 11.53 -4.67 3.15
C GLU A 114 10.66 -5.35 2.10
N THR A 115 10.35 -4.65 0.99
CA THR A 115 9.50 -5.19 -0.08
C THR A 115 10.29 -5.87 -1.20
N SER A 116 11.64 -5.83 -1.14
CA SER A 116 12.52 -6.33 -2.22
C SER A 116 12.16 -5.74 -3.59
N TYR A 117 11.65 -4.50 -3.61
CA TYR A 117 11.15 -3.85 -4.81
C TYR A 117 12.30 -3.54 -5.76
N LYS A 118 12.36 -4.26 -6.89
CA LYS A 118 13.45 -4.10 -7.86
C LYS A 118 13.34 -2.74 -8.56
N LYS A 119 14.49 -2.09 -8.74
CA LYS A 119 14.70 -0.78 -9.42
C LYS A 119 14.08 -0.66 -10.84
N CYS A 120 13.70 -1.76 -11.47
CA CYS A 120 12.94 -1.77 -12.75
C CYS A 120 11.47 -1.33 -12.60
N HIS A 121 10.95 -1.26 -11.38
CA HIS A 121 9.59 -0.80 -11.13
C HIS A 121 9.60 0.69 -10.78
N ARG A 122 8.68 1.47 -11.34
CA ARG A 122 8.57 2.91 -11.09
C ARG A 122 8.10 3.14 -9.65
N MET A 123 8.77 3.99 -8.89
CA MET A 123 8.28 4.42 -7.58
C MET A 123 8.07 5.93 -7.61
N ALA A 124 6.95 6.40 -7.07
CA ALA A 124 6.61 7.81 -7.04
C ALA A 124 6.16 8.21 -5.64
N ILE A 125 6.59 9.40 -5.22
CA ILE A 125 6.07 10.10 -4.04
C ILE A 125 5.05 11.13 -4.56
N ILE A 126 3.90 11.21 -3.91
CA ILE A 126 2.97 12.32 -4.12
C ILE A 126 2.66 12.92 -2.76
N GLN A 127 3.23 14.10 -2.48
CA GLN A 127 2.77 15.00 -1.41
C GLN A 127 1.37 15.51 -1.79
N ILE A 128 0.40 15.37 -0.89
CA ILE A 128 -0.88 16.06 -1.03
C ILE A 128 -0.76 17.33 -0.18
N GLY A 129 -0.53 18.47 -0.85
CA GLY A 129 -0.57 19.79 -0.23
C GLY A 129 -1.99 20.24 0.11
#